data_AF-A0A3M0I712-F1
#
_entry.id   AF-A0A3M0I712-F1
#
_cell.length_a   1.000
_cell.length_b   1.000
_cell.length_c   1.000
_cell.angle_alpha   90.00
_cell.angle_beta   90.00
_cell.angle_gamma   90.00
#
_symmetry.space_group_name_H-M   'P 1'
#
loop_
_entity.id
_entity.type
_entity.pdbx_description
1 polymer ?
#
loop_
_entity_poly.entity_id
_entity_poly.type
_entity_poly.pdbx_seq_one_letter_code
_entity_poly.pdbx_strand_id
1 'polypeptide(L)'
;MPFGRGNRKQLRSITDQLTQITTGLAALERRVTGQQYTLDQMQHDTKAQPAHPNGQEPDLDTLRAAAGVSAAVLHAHRDTWEFVVKHAGADQHFHVPGKVREAAGVVIVHVSGPSLVAILTSLGQVKQDPAVGIGTQALAHHLHQRISRIVKGIAADPVSGDQGRPAVIRIDDRPKPPENDAARP
;
A
#
# COMPACT_ATOMS: atom_id res chain seq x y z
N MET A 1 0.20 58.31 -37.04
CA MET A 1 -0.07 57.43 -35.88
C MET A 1 0.65 56.09 -36.10
N PRO A 2 1.75 55.77 -35.38
CA PRO A 2 2.57 54.59 -35.65
C PRO A 2 2.24 53.46 -34.66
N PHE A 3 1.62 52.37 -35.13
CA PHE A 3 1.47 51.15 -34.33
C PHE A 3 2.76 50.31 -34.38
N GLY A 4 3.34 50.10 -33.20
CA GLY A 4 4.72 49.70 -32.97
C GLY A 4 5.12 48.31 -33.46
N ARG A 5 6.34 48.23 -33.98
CA ARG A 5 7.04 46.99 -34.40
C ARG A 5 7.18 45.94 -33.27
N GLY A 6 7.03 46.34 -31.99
CA GLY A 6 7.08 45.44 -30.83
C GLY A 6 5.94 44.42 -30.79
N ASN A 7 4.73 44.82 -31.20
CA ASN A 7 3.54 43.96 -31.10
C ASN A 7 3.59 42.76 -32.06
N ARG A 8 4.23 42.91 -33.23
CA ARG A 8 4.34 41.80 -34.22
C ARG A 8 5.33 40.73 -33.78
N LYS A 9 6.38 41.10 -33.06
CA LYS A 9 7.34 40.12 -32.50
C LYS A 9 6.71 39.35 -31.34
N GLN A 10 5.94 40.04 -30.49
CA GLN A 10 5.22 39.42 -29.39
C GLN A 10 4.12 38.46 -29.88
N LEU A 11 3.35 38.85 -30.91
CA LEU A 11 2.35 37.97 -31.52
C LEU A 11 2.98 36.70 -32.12
N ARG A 12 4.11 36.82 -32.83
CA ARG A 12 4.83 35.65 -33.37
C ARG A 12 5.32 34.72 -32.25
N SER A 13 5.88 35.30 -31.19
CA SER A 13 6.35 34.53 -30.03
C SER A 13 5.22 33.75 -29.35
N ILE A 14 4.02 34.33 -29.25
CA ILE A 14 2.86 33.65 -28.64
C ILE A 14 2.37 32.52 -29.55
N THR A 15 2.35 32.72 -30.87
CA THR A 15 1.97 31.67 -31.83
C THR A 15 2.95 30.49 -31.80
N ASP A 16 4.25 30.77 -31.70
CA ASP A 16 5.28 29.73 -31.58
C ASP A 16 5.13 28.96 -30.26
N GLN A 17 4.88 29.65 -29.14
CA GLN A 17 4.63 29.03 -27.84
C GLN A 17 3.38 28.14 -27.84
N LEU A 18 2.27 28.60 -28.45
CA LEU A 18 1.05 27.79 -28.55
C LEU A 18 1.30 26.51 -29.35
N THR A 19 2.03 26.61 -30.47
CA THR A 19 2.38 25.44 -31.30
C THR A 19 3.24 24.43 -30.54
N GLN A 20 4.19 24.92 -29.73
CA GLN A 20 5.04 24.08 -28.90
C GLN A 20 4.24 23.38 -27.78
N ILE A 21 3.27 24.07 -27.17
CA ILE A 21 2.38 23.49 -26.15
C ILE A 21 1.49 22.40 -26.77
N THR A 22 0.88 22.66 -27.93
CA THR A 22 0.03 21.66 -28.60
C THR A 22 0.83 20.41 -28.99
N THR A 23 2.08 20.59 -29.43
CA THR A 23 2.99 19.47 -29.74
C THR A 23 3.37 18.70 -28.48
N GLY A 24 3.65 19.41 -27.38
CA GLY A 24 3.93 18.80 -26.07
C GLY A 24 2.75 18.00 -25.53
N LEU A 25 1.52 18.50 -25.69
CA LEU A 25 0.30 17.81 -25.27
C LEU A 25 0.08 16.53 -26.08
N ALA A 26 0.22 16.58 -27.41
CA ALA A 26 0.10 15.39 -28.26
C ALA A 26 1.17 14.33 -27.95
N ALA A 27 2.39 14.75 -27.59
CA ALA A 27 3.45 13.84 -27.15
C ALA A 27 3.13 13.22 -25.78
N LEU A 28 2.54 14.00 -24.86
CA LEU A 28 2.13 13.52 -23.55
C LEU A 28 0.96 12.52 -23.64
N GLU A 29 -0.06 12.79 -24.46
CA GLU A 29 -1.18 11.89 -24.70
C GLU A 29 -0.73 10.55 -25.30
N ARG A 30 0.22 10.56 -26.24
CA ARG A 30 0.83 9.31 -26.75
C ARG A 30 1.57 8.55 -25.66
N ARG A 31 2.26 9.26 -24.76
CA ARG A 31 2.98 8.64 -23.64
C ARG A 31 2.01 8.02 -22.63
N VAL A 32 0.94 8.74 -22.29
CA VAL A 32 -0.14 8.27 -21.43
C VAL A 32 -0.82 7.05 -22.04
N THR A 33 -1.14 7.07 -23.34
CA THR A 33 -1.77 5.92 -24.02
C THR A 33 -0.83 4.71 -24.09
N GLY A 34 0.47 4.94 -24.34
CA GLY A 34 1.48 3.87 -24.30
C GLY A 34 1.67 3.27 -22.91
N GLN A 35 1.63 4.10 -21.85
CA GLN A 35 1.67 3.65 -20.46
C GLN A 35 0.39 2.91 -20.05
N GLN A 36 -0.77 3.33 -20.55
CA GLN A 36 -2.05 2.65 -20.30
C GLN A 36 -2.02 1.22 -20.86
N TYR A 37 -1.47 1.03 -22.06
CA TYR A 37 -1.28 -0.32 -22.63
C TYR A 37 -0.31 -1.19 -21.81
N THR A 38 0.69 -0.56 -21.16
CA THR A 38 1.60 -1.30 -20.27
C THR A 38 0.92 -1.72 -18.97
N LEU A 39 0.04 -0.87 -18.43
CA LEU A 39 -0.78 -1.19 -17.25
C LEU A 39 -1.82 -2.27 -17.57
N ASP A 40 -2.47 -2.19 -18.73
CA ASP A 40 -3.39 -3.22 -19.22
C ASP A 40 -2.67 -4.55 -19.48
N GLN A 41 -1.45 -4.56 -20.04
CA GLN A 41 -0.65 -5.79 -20.19
C GLN A 41 -0.24 -6.39 -18.84
N MET A 42 0.17 -5.57 -17.86
CA MET A 42 0.47 -6.06 -16.50
C MET A 42 -0.79 -6.61 -15.80
N GLN A 43 -1.96 -6.02 -16.03
CA GLN A 43 -3.24 -6.51 -15.51
C GLN A 43 -3.70 -7.80 -16.20
N HIS A 44 -3.44 -7.98 -17.50
CA HIS A 44 -3.79 -9.20 -18.22
C HIS A 44 -2.84 -10.37 -17.91
N ASP A 45 -1.54 -10.14 -17.72
CA ASP A 45 -0.61 -11.17 -17.24
C ASP A 45 -0.88 -11.57 -15.78
N THR A 46 -1.48 -10.67 -14.97
CA THR A 46 -1.93 -10.98 -13.59
C THR A 46 -3.29 -11.72 -13.57
N LYS A 47 -3.96 -11.89 -14.71
CA LYS A 47 -5.19 -12.68 -14.83
C LYS A 47 -4.93 -14.17 -15.11
N ALA A 48 -3.68 -14.55 -15.36
CA ALA A 48 -3.25 -15.93 -15.21
C ALA A 48 -3.20 -16.23 -13.71
N GLN A 49 -4.33 -16.67 -13.16
CA GLN A 49 -4.40 -17.35 -11.87
C GLN A 49 -3.23 -18.35 -11.81
N PRO A 50 -2.22 -18.17 -10.94
CA PRO A 50 -1.24 -19.22 -10.75
C PRO A 50 -2.02 -20.40 -10.17
N ALA A 51 -2.11 -21.48 -10.93
CA ALA A 51 -2.52 -22.77 -10.40
C ALA A 51 -1.61 -23.04 -9.20
N HIS A 52 -2.20 -23.02 -8.00
CA HIS A 52 -1.50 -23.20 -6.73
C HIS A 52 -0.65 -24.48 -6.79
N PRO A 53 0.70 -24.40 -6.88
CA PRO A 53 1.52 -25.56 -6.66
C PRO A 53 1.62 -25.70 -5.13
N ASN A 54 1.07 -26.80 -4.61
CA ASN A 54 0.87 -27.13 -3.18
C ASN A 54 -0.31 -26.42 -2.46
N GLY A 55 -1.49 -27.02 -2.54
CA GLY A 55 -2.17 -27.71 -1.42
C GLY A 55 -2.47 -26.98 -0.10
N GLN A 56 -2.09 -25.73 0.10
CA GLN A 56 -2.56 -24.92 1.23
C GLN A 56 -3.69 -24.06 0.73
N GLU A 57 -4.92 -24.47 1.05
CA GLU A 57 -6.08 -23.60 0.89
C GLU A 57 -5.80 -22.25 1.57
N PRO A 58 -6.26 -21.13 0.98
CA PRO A 58 -6.22 -19.84 1.65
C PRO A 58 -6.86 -20.01 3.03
N ASP A 59 -6.24 -19.43 4.06
CA ASP A 59 -6.73 -19.48 5.44
C ASP A 59 -8.00 -18.62 5.55
N LEU A 60 -9.12 -19.17 5.04
CA LEU A 60 -10.39 -18.48 4.88
C LEU A 60 -10.93 -18.00 6.22
N ASP A 61 -10.65 -18.70 7.31
CA ASP A 61 -11.04 -18.29 8.66
C ASP A 61 -10.28 -17.04 9.11
N THR A 62 -8.97 -16.93 8.82
CA THR A 62 -8.24 -15.67 9.06
C THR A 62 -8.79 -14.54 8.19
N LEU A 63 -9.12 -14.80 6.93
CA LEU A 63 -9.67 -13.76 6.05
C LEU A 63 -11.05 -13.28 6.52
N ARG A 64 -11.90 -14.20 6.98
CA ARG A 64 -13.20 -13.87 7.60
C ARG A 64 -13.01 -13.08 8.89
N ALA A 65 -12.07 -13.48 9.74
CA ALA A 65 -11.71 -12.72 10.94
C ALA A 65 -11.25 -11.30 10.60
N ALA A 66 -10.41 -11.13 9.56
CA ALA A 66 -9.98 -9.82 9.09
C ALA A 66 -11.15 -8.97 8.58
N ALA A 67 -12.06 -9.57 7.80
CA ALA A 67 -13.26 -8.89 7.30
C ALA A 67 -14.18 -8.40 8.43
N GLY A 68 -14.21 -9.11 9.57
CA GLY A 68 -14.95 -8.71 10.77
C GLY A 68 -14.34 -7.53 11.54
N VAL A 69 -13.10 -7.12 11.23
CA VAL A 69 -12.46 -5.98 11.89
C VAL A 69 -13.02 -4.67 11.32
N SER A 70 -13.80 -3.94 12.12
CA SER A 70 -14.36 -2.64 11.73
C SER A 70 -13.26 -1.61 11.43
N ALA A 71 -12.31 -1.45 12.36
CA ALA A 71 -11.15 -0.59 12.19
C ALA A 71 -9.99 -1.07 13.07
N ALA A 72 -8.78 -0.98 12.53
CA ALA A 72 -7.56 -1.21 13.27
C ALA A 72 -6.53 -0.10 13.05
N VAL A 73 -5.69 0.17 14.04
CA VAL A 73 -4.52 1.04 13.92
C VAL A 73 -3.28 0.17 13.76
N LEU A 74 -2.66 0.23 12.59
CA LEU A 74 -1.38 -0.42 12.33
C LEU A 74 -0.24 0.52 12.75
N HIS A 75 0.61 0.02 13.65
CA HIS A 75 1.86 0.65 14.06
C HIS A 75 3.01 -0.16 13.47
N ALA A 76 3.74 0.40 12.52
CA ALA A 76 4.82 -0.31 11.85
C ALA A 76 6.03 0.59 11.59
N HIS A 77 7.20 0.01 11.37
CA HIS A 77 8.33 0.77 10.83
C HIS A 77 7.96 1.33 9.43
N ARG A 78 8.54 2.47 9.04
CA ARG A 78 8.32 3.09 7.72
C ARG A 78 8.54 2.10 6.58
N ASP A 79 9.66 1.38 6.60
CA ASP A 79 9.99 0.42 5.53
C ASP A 79 9.06 -0.78 5.51
N THR A 80 8.55 -1.20 6.68
CA THR A 80 7.53 -2.25 6.77
C THR A 80 6.22 -1.80 6.16
N TRP A 81 5.82 -0.55 6.41
CA TRP A 81 4.64 0.03 5.77
C TRP A 81 4.83 0.17 4.26
N GLU A 82 5.98 0.64 3.79
CA GLU A 82 6.30 0.74 2.37
C GLU A 82 6.24 -0.62 1.67
N PHE A 83 6.77 -1.67 2.32
CA PHE A 83 6.67 -3.04 1.83
C PHE A 83 5.21 -3.49 1.67
N VAL A 84 4.37 -3.24 2.68
CA VAL A 84 2.94 -3.57 2.62
C VAL A 84 2.25 -2.83 1.48
N VAL A 85 2.47 -1.52 1.34
CA VAL A 85 1.88 -0.72 0.26
C VAL A 85 2.35 -1.19 -1.11
N LYS A 86 3.64 -1.51 -1.27
CA LYS A 86 4.20 -2.02 -2.52
C LYS A 86 3.50 -3.29 -3.00
N HIS A 87 3.15 -4.19 -2.08
CA HIS A 87 2.61 -5.51 -2.43
C HIS A 87 1.08 -5.60 -2.35
N ALA A 88 0.43 -4.83 -1.48
CA ALA A 88 -1.03 -4.83 -1.34
C ALA A 88 -1.70 -3.65 -2.05
N GLY A 89 -0.95 -2.60 -2.43
CA GLY A 89 -1.49 -1.36 -3.00
C GLY A 89 -2.24 -1.52 -4.32
N ALA A 90 -2.01 -2.60 -5.05
CA ALA A 90 -2.70 -2.92 -6.30
C ALA A 90 -4.01 -3.71 -6.09
N ASP A 91 -4.31 -4.18 -4.87
CA ASP A 91 -5.53 -4.93 -4.59
C ASP A 91 -6.74 -3.98 -4.48
N GLN A 92 -7.85 -4.34 -5.13
CA GLN A 92 -9.08 -3.54 -5.16
C GLN A 92 -9.69 -3.27 -3.76
N HIS A 93 -9.37 -4.09 -2.76
CA HIS A 93 -9.86 -3.92 -1.39
C HIS A 93 -8.89 -3.15 -0.51
N PHE A 94 -7.66 -2.90 -0.99
CA PHE A 94 -6.68 -2.10 -0.27
C PHE A 94 -6.94 -0.61 -0.47
N HIS A 95 -7.32 0.06 0.61
CA HIS A 95 -7.52 1.50 0.61
C HIS A 95 -6.42 2.14 1.42
N VAL A 96 -5.65 3.04 0.79
CA VAL A 96 -4.62 3.80 1.49
C VAL A 96 -5.29 4.69 2.55
N PRO A 97 -4.88 4.58 3.82
CA PRO A 97 -5.41 5.40 4.90
C PRO A 97 -5.32 6.89 4.58
N GLY A 98 -6.42 7.64 4.73
CA GLY A 98 -6.45 9.08 4.47
C GLY A 98 -5.60 9.93 5.43
N LYS A 99 -5.16 9.36 6.57
CA LYS A 99 -4.22 10.00 7.51
C LYS A 99 -3.12 9.00 7.88
N VAL A 100 -1.93 9.23 7.32
CA VAL A 100 -0.70 8.53 7.69
C VAL A 100 0.07 9.44 8.66
N ARG A 101 0.29 8.99 9.89
CA ARG A 101 1.14 9.71 10.85
C ARG A 101 2.50 9.05 10.88
N GLU A 102 3.53 9.80 10.53
CA GLU A 102 4.93 9.36 10.64
C GLU A 102 5.60 10.10 11.79
N ALA A 103 6.23 9.36 12.70
CA ALA A 103 7.03 9.94 13.78
C ALA A 103 8.17 8.98 14.15
N ALA A 104 9.40 9.48 14.16
CA ALA A 104 10.60 8.73 14.59
C ALA A 104 10.75 7.34 13.90
N GLY A 105 10.49 7.27 12.58
CA GLY A 105 10.57 6.04 11.78
C GLY A 105 9.42 5.05 11.99
N VAL A 106 8.40 5.42 12.76
CA VAL A 106 7.17 4.64 12.94
C VAL A 106 6.05 5.30 12.15
N VAL A 107 5.32 4.49 11.40
CA VAL A 107 4.10 4.83 10.70
C VAL A 107 2.90 4.29 11.48
N ILE A 108 1.96 5.18 11.76
CA ILE A 108 0.67 4.88 12.40
C ILE A 108 -0.42 5.14 11.36
N VAL A 109 -1.16 4.09 11.01
CA VAL A 109 -2.19 4.14 9.98
C VAL A 109 -3.47 3.43 10.39
N HIS A 110 -4.62 3.97 9.98
CA HIS A 110 -5.91 3.30 10.17
C HIS A 110 -6.19 2.38 8.99
N VAL A 111 -6.37 1.08 9.26
CA VAL A 111 -6.70 0.06 8.27
C VAL A 111 -8.07 -0.52 8.57
N SER A 112 -8.85 -0.75 7.52
CA SER A 112 -10.17 -1.39 7.60
C SER A 112 -10.04 -2.90 7.42
N GLY A 113 -11.10 -3.66 7.77
CA GLY A 113 -11.18 -5.09 7.51
C GLY A 113 -10.90 -5.48 6.04
N PRO A 114 -11.52 -4.83 5.04
CA PRO A 114 -11.20 -5.08 3.63
C PRO A 114 -9.71 -4.86 3.28
N SER A 115 -9.08 -3.84 3.84
CA SER A 115 -7.64 -3.62 3.63
C SER A 115 -6.78 -4.67 4.32
N LEU A 116 -7.21 -5.20 5.48
CA LEU A 116 -6.53 -6.34 6.11
C LEU A 116 -6.66 -7.62 5.29
N VAL A 117 -7.82 -7.87 4.68
CA VAL A 117 -8.03 -8.98 3.74
C VAL A 117 -7.09 -8.85 2.54
N ALA A 118 -7.01 -7.66 1.94
CA ALA A 118 -6.07 -7.39 0.84
C ALA A 118 -4.63 -7.68 1.25
N ILE A 119 -4.17 -7.12 2.39
CA ILE A 119 -2.80 -7.34 2.89
C ILE A 119 -2.51 -8.83 3.06
N LEU A 120 -3.38 -9.58 3.73
CA LEU A 120 -3.16 -11.01 3.98
C LEU A 120 -3.14 -11.81 2.68
N THR A 121 -4.02 -11.48 1.73
CA THR A 121 -4.09 -12.14 0.43
C THR A 121 -2.82 -11.88 -0.37
N SER A 122 -2.41 -10.61 -0.51
CA SER A 122 -1.21 -10.23 -1.26
C SER A 122 0.07 -10.81 -0.64
N LEU A 123 0.23 -10.74 0.69
CA LEU A 123 1.39 -11.36 1.35
C LEU A 123 1.38 -12.89 1.22
N GLY A 124 0.20 -13.50 1.18
CA GLY A 124 0.00 -14.92 0.95
C GLY A 124 0.50 -15.38 -0.41
N GLN A 125 0.29 -14.55 -1.44
CA GLN A 125 0.81 -14.78 -2.79
C GLN A 125 2.33 -14.55 -2.85
N VAL A 126 2.81 -13.41 -2.34
CA VAL A 126 4.24 -13.05 -2.40
C VAL A 126 5.14 -14.06 -1.68
N LYS A 127 4.70 -14.62 -0.54
CA LYS A 127 5.49 -15.63 0.19
C LYS A 127 5.59 -16.98 -0.54
N GLN A 128 4.74 -17.22 -1.53
CA GLN A 128 4.70 -18.47 -2.31
C GLN A 128 5.21 -18.28 -3.74
N ASP A 129 5.44 -17.05 -4.19
CA ASP A 129 5.84 -16.73 -5.56
C ASP A 129 7.34 -17.05 -5.79
N PRO A 130 7.66 -18.09 -6.58
CA PRO A 130 9.05 -18.47 -6.85
C PRO A 130 9.82 -17.46 -7.71
N ALA A 131 9.13 -16.54 -8.41
CA ALA A 131 9.76 -15.49 -9.21
C ALA A 131 10.30 -14.34 -8.33
N VAL A 132 9.88 -14.29 -7.07
CA VAL A 132 10.29 -13.28 -6.10
C VAL A 132 11.52 -13.76 -5.30
N GLY A 133 12.46 -12.85 -5.03
CA GLY A 133 13.67 -13.19 -4.26
C GLY A 133 13.37 -13.71 -2.85
N ILE A 134 14.21 -14.64 -2.37
CA ILE A 134 14.05 -15.33 -1.08
C ILE A 134 13.89 -14.35 0.10
N GLY A 135 14.60 -13.22 0.09
CA GLY A 135 14.47 -12.19 1.14
C GLY A 135 13.07 -11.56 1.19
N THR A 136 12.49 -11.27 0.03
CA THR A 136 11.12 -10.73 -0.09
C THR A 136 10.09 -11.77 0.33
N GLN A 137 10.28 -13.04 -0.07
CA GLN A 137 9.41 -14.14 0.39
C GLN A 137 9.46 -14.30 1.92
N ALA A 138 10.65 -14.24 2.51
CA ALA A 138 10.83 -14.35 3.97
C ALA A 138 10.13 -13.19 4.72
N LEU A 139 10.26 -11.96 4.20
CA LEU A 139 9.59 -10.79 4.77
C LEU A 139 8.06 -10.92 4.65
N ALA A 140 7.56 -11.33 3.49
CA ALA A 140 6.14 -11.56 3.28
C ALA A 140 5.59 -12.66 4.20
N HIS A 141 6.34 -13.75 4.38
CA HIS A 141 5.99 -14.85 5.28
C HIS A 141 5.90 -14.37 6.73
N HIS A 142 6.90 -13.63 7.20
CA HIS A 142 6.94 -13.09 8.56
C HIS A 142 5.74 -12.16 8.83
N LEU A 143 5.49 -11.20 7.92
CA LEU A 143 4.39 -10.25 8.06
C LEU A 143 3.03 -10.94 8.00
N HIS A 144 2.84 -11.87 7.05
CA HIS A 144 1.62 -12.66 6.96
C HIS A 144 1.34 -13.39 8.27
N GLN A 145 2.32 -14.15 8.80
CA GLN A 145 2.13 -14.90 10.05
C GLN A 145 1.77 -13.99 11.24
N ARG A 146 2.46 -12.85 11.37
CA ARG A 146 2.23 -11.92 12.46
C ARG A 146 0.84 -11.28 12.40
N ILE A 147 0.44 -10.80 11.22
CA ILE A 147 -0.88 -10.18 11.02
C ILE A 147 -1.99 -11.22 11.24
N SER A 148 -1.85 -12.43 10.69
CA SER A 148 -2.83 -13.51 10.90
C SER A 148 -3.03 -13.81 12.39
N ARG A 149 -1.93 -13.87 13.17
CA ARG A 149 -2.00 -14.12 14.62
C ARG A 149 -2.75 -13.00 15.35
N ILE A 150 -2.46 -11.75 15.04
CA ILE A 150 -3.12 -10.59 15.67
C ILE A 150 -4.60 -10.55 15.31
N VAL A 151 -4.94 -10.73 14.04
CA VAL A 151 -6.34 -10.77 13.56
C VAL A 151 -7.13 -11.89 14.23
N LYS A 152 -6.56 -13.10 14.33
CA LYS A 152 -7.18 -14.21 15.05
C LYS A 152 -7.38 -13.90 16.54
N GLY A 153 -6.42 -13.22 17.17
CA GLY A 153 -6.54 -12.75 18.55
C GLY A 153 -7.69 -11.75 18.74
N ILE A 154 -7.83 -10.78 17.84
CA ILE A 154 -8.92 -9.79 17.86
C ILE A 154 -10.29 -10.48 17.70
N ALA A 155 -10.39 -11.47 16.80
CA ALA A 155 -11.64 -12.19 16.58
C ALA A 155 -12.02 -13.12 17.74
N ALA A 156 -11.04 -13.63 18.50
CA ALA A 156 -11.27 -14.48 19.67
C ALA A 156 -11.75 -13.69 20.89
N ASP A 157 -11.35 -12.42 21.02
CA ASP A 157 -11.76 -11.52 22.10
C ASP A 157 -12.23 -10.17 21.52
N PRO A 158 -13.41 -10.15 20.87
CA PRO A 158 -13.92 -8.93 20.29
C PRO A 158 -14.36 -7.98 21.41
N VAL A 159 -13.65 -6.86 21.56
CA VAL A 159 -14.06 -5.78 22.48
C VAL A 159 -15.42 -5.25 22.03
N SER A 160 -16.47 -5.77 22.64
CA SER A 160 -17.85 -5.37 22.42
C SER A 160 -18.19 -4.24 23.37
N GLY A 161 -18.29 -3.01 22.87
CA GLY A 161 -18.78 -1.91 23.70
C GLY A 161 -18.63 -0.53 23.06
N ASP A 162 -19.58 0.34 23.44
CA ASP A 162 -19.75 1.77 23.13
C ASP A 162 -18.55 2.68 23.48
N GLN A 163 -17.39 2.09 23.77
CA GLN A 163 -16.11 2.74 24.08
C GLN A 163 -15.14 2.75 22.89
N GLY A 164 -15.59 2.35 21.68
CA GLY A 164 -15.15 2.86 20.36
C GLY A 164 -13.66 2.94 20.01
N ARG A 165 -12.76 2.21 20.69
CA ARG A 165 -11.32 2.24 20.38
C ARG A 165 -11.00 1.21 19.30
N PRO A 166 -10.41 1.63 18.15
CA PRO A 166 -10.00 0.68 17.12
C PRO A 166 -8.95 -0.29 17.66
N ALA A 167 -8.95 -1.54 17.17
CA ALA A 167 -7.96 -2.54 17.57
C ALA A 167 -6.56 -2.10 17.14
N VAL A 168 -5.53 -2.28 17.98
CA VAL A 168 -4.15 -1.87 17.62
C VAL A 168 -3.36 -3.08 17.13
N ILE A 169 -2.92 -3.04 15.88
CA ILE A 169 -2.03 -4.02 15.27
C ILE A 169 -0.61 -3.46 15.31
N ARG A 170 0.27 -4.05 16.13
CA ARG A 170 1.66 -3.61 16.24
C ARG A 170 2.62 -4.55 15.51
N ILE A 171 3.25 -4.01 14.46
CA ILE A 171 4.31 -4.62 13.66
C ILE A 171 5.59 -3.80 13.87
N ASP A 172 6.03 -3.73 15.13
CA ASP A 172 7.26 -3.04 15.52
C ASP A 172 8.00 -3.90 16.54
N ASP A 173 9.16 -4.41 16.12
CA ASP A 173 10.09 -5.26 16.89
C ASP A 173 11.24 -4.48 17.51
N ARG A 174 11.14 -3.14 17.59
CA ARG A 174 12.10 -2.37 18.37
C ARG A 174 12.24 -3.01 19.77
N PRO A 175 13.47 -3.29 20.23
CA PRO A 175 13.69 -3.88 21.52
C PRO A 175 13.03 -3.00 22.59
N LYS A 176 12.36 -3.63 23.56
CA LYS A 176 11.84 -2.92 24.74
C LYS A 176 13.00 -2.08 25.28
N PRO A 177 12.83 -0.77 25.53
CA PRO A 177 13.89 -0.01 26.17
C PRO A 177 14.28 -0.75 27.45
N PRO A 178 15.59 -0.85 27.76
CA PRO A 178 16.01 -1.48 29.01
C PRO A 178 15.22 -0.83 30.13
N GLU A 179 14.55 -1.65 30.92
CA GLU A 179 13.80 -1.23 32.10
C GLU A 179 14.84 -0.63 33.04
N ASN A 180 15.02 0.69 32.94
CA ASN A 180 16.12 1.39 33.57
C ASN A 180 15.84 1.40 35.07
N ASP A 181 16.41 0.42 35.77
CA ASP A 181 16.92 0.47 37.14
C ASP A 181 16.22 1.50 38.05
N ALA A 182 14.90 1.34 38.20
CA ALA A 182 14.12 2.07 39.20
C ALA A 182 14.31 1.41 40.57
N ALA A 183 15.56 1.22 40.98
CA ALA A 183 15.96 0.85 42.33
C ALA A 183 17.47 1.01 42.51
N ARG A 184 17.95 2.25 42.59
CA ARG A 184 19.08 2.53 43.47
C ARG A 184 18.69 3.64 44.45
N PRO A 185 18.63 3.34 45.77
CA PRO A 185 18.30 4.31 46.81
C PRO A 185 19.37 5.39 46.94
#